data_AF-A0A2W6RPE0-F1
#
_entry.id   AF-A0A2W6RPE0-F1
#
_cell.length_a   1.000
_cell.length_b   1.000
_cell.length_c   1.000
_cell.angle_alpha   90.00
_cell.angle_beta   90.00
_cell.angle_gamma   90.00
#
_symmetry.space_group_name_H-M   'P 1'
#
loop_
_entity.id
_entity.type
_entity.pdbx_description
1 polymer ?
#
loop_
_entity_poly.entity_id
_entity_poly.type
_entity_poly.pdbx_seq_one_letter_code
_entity_poly.pdbx_strand_id
1 'polypeptide(L)'
;GLGESLPKNCAYDWRTLILNRKSTNRLLDQIEDYSKRLTQKVFVIRAEDDVWLTEKGVKSLLEDTYPNLKPTYRIVKTSESEKGEIGHVNFFRSYNKKLWEIILKELVNE
;
A
#
# COMPACT_ATOMS: atom_id res chain seq x y z
N GLY A 1 14.21 15.93 3.26
CA GLY A 1 12.87 15.82 3.86
C GLY A 1 12.21 14.46 3.73
N LEU A 2 12.92 13.40 3.30
CA LEU A 2 12.39 12.02 3.19
C LEU A 2 13.36 10.97 3.78
N GLY A 3 14.33 11.40 4.61
CA GLY A 3 15.38 10.53 5.15
C GLY A 3 16.68 10.55 4.35
N GLU A 4 17.50 9.53 4.58
CA GLU A 4 18.80 9.31 3.94
C GLU A 4 18.65 8.79 2.49
N SER A 5 19.75 8.82 1.73
CA SER A 5 19.80 8.24 0.39
C SER A 5 19.48 6.74 0.43
N LEU A 6 18.68 6.28 -0.53
CA LEU A 6 18.40 4.85 -0.68
C LEU A 6 19.71 4.08 -0.96
N PRO A 7 19.92 2.92 -0.32
CA PRO A 7 20.98 1.99 -0.72
C PRO A 7 20.90 1.70 -2.21
N LYS A 8 22.06 1.47 -2.86
CA LYS A 8 22.18 1.34 -4.32
C LYS A 8 21.16 0.36 -4.92
N ASN A 9 20.95 -0.80 -4.30
CA ASN A 9 20.02 -1.81 -4.81
C ASN A 9 18.56 -1.35 -4.66
N CYS A 10 18.20 -0.75 -3.51
CA CYS A 10 16.87 -0.17 -3.31
C CYS A 10 16.56 0.94 -4.33
N ALA A 11 17.55 1.76 -4.68
CA ALA A 11 17.41 2.78 -5.71
C ALA A 11 17.19 2.18 -7.11
N TYR A 12 17.84 1.05 -7.41
CA TYR A 12 17.64 0.32 -8.67
C TYR A 12 16.24 -0.31 -8.76
N ASP A 13 15.76 -0.88 -7.65
CA ASP A 13 14.41 -1.44 -7.57
C ASP A 13 13.36 -0.34 -7.73
N TRP A 14 13.55 0.80 -7.05
CA TRP A 14 12.71 1.99 -7.20
C TRP A 14 12.66 2.49 -8.64
N ARG A 15 13.83 2.58 -9.30
CA ARG A 15 13.91 2.94 -10.71
C ARG A 15 13.11 1.95 -11.58
N THR A 16 13.19 0.66 -11.29
CA THR A 16 12.47 -0.38 -12.02
C THR A 16 10.96 -0.26 -11.83
N LEU A 17 10.50 -0.01 -10.60
CA LEU A 17 9.08 0.17 -10.28
C LEU A 17 8.45 1.36 -11.02
N ILE A 18 9.16 2.48 -11.09
CA ILE A 18 8.65 3.72 -11.70
C ILE A 18 8.74 3.69 -13.22
N LEU A 19 9.88 3.23 -13.77
CA LEU A 19 10.14 3.35 -15.20
C LEU A 19 9.57 2.18 -16.02
N ASN A 20 9.16 1.08 -15.38
CA ASN A 20 8.60 -0.05 -16.09
C ASN A 20 7.07 -0.11 -15.94
N ARG A 21 6.35 -0.24 -17.06
CA ARG A 21 4.88 -0.37 -17.05
C ARG A 21 4.37 -1.60 -16.29
N LYS A 22 5.17 -2.68 -16.21
CA LYS A 22 4.84 -3.87 -15.40
C LYS A 22 5.09 -3.64 -13.89
N SER A 23 5.81 -2.58 -13.52
CA SER A 23 6.08 -2.15 -12.15
C SER A 23 6.50 -3.32 -11.23
N THR A 24 5.74 -3.63 -10.17
CA THR A 24 5.97 -4.75 -9.25
C THR A 24 6.24 -6.07 -9.96
N ASN A 25 5.48 -6.40 -11.01
CA ASN A 25 5.69 -7.64 -11.77
C ASN A 25 7.06 -7.67 -12.45
N ARG A 26 7.65 -6.52 -12.80
CA ARG A 26 9.01 -6.47 -13.36
C ARG A 26 10.06 -6.86 -12.32
N LEU A 27 9.87 -6.50 -11.05
CA LEU A 27 10.76 -6.93 -9.98
C LEU A 27 10.63 -8.43 -9.74
N LEU A 28 9.39 -8.94 -9.74
CA LEU A 28 9.13 -10.37 -9.54
C LEU A 28 9.73 -11.23 -10.66
N ASP A 29 9.83 -10.74 -11.89
CA ASP A 29 10.56 -11.42 -12.98
C ASP A 29 12.06 -11.65 -12.68
N GLN A 30 12.64 -10.91 -11.72
CA GLN A 30 14.08 -10.94 -11.40
C GLN A 30 14.42 -11.81 -10.18
N ILE A 31 13.40 -12.33 -9.48
CA ILE A 31 13.54 -13.11 -8.25
C ILE A 31 12.62 -14.34 -8.31
N GLU A 32 12.69 -15.20 -7.29
CA GLU A 32 11.68 -16.24 -7.16
C GLU A 32 10.33 -15.61 -6.80
N ASP A 33 9.34 -15.81 -7.67
CA ASP A 33 8.00 -15.24 -7.53
C ASP A 33 7.09 -16.12 -6.67
N TYR A 34 6.76 -15.62 -5.47
CA TYR A 34 5.80 -16.24 -4.55
C TYR A 34 4.41 -15.61 -4.59
N SER A 35 4.21 -14.53 -5.35
CA SER A 35 2.99 -13.71 -5.32
C SER A 35 1.72 -14.54 -5.56
N LYS A 36 1.77 -15.48 -6.51
CA LYS A 36 0.67 -16.39 -6.87
C LYS A 36 0.43 -17.50 -5.85
N ARG A 37 1.36 -17.74 -4.92
CA ARG A 37 1.21 -18.76 -3.87
C ARG A 37 0.55 -18.18 -2.60
N LEU A 38 0.42 -16.86 -2.49
CA LEU A 38 -0.20 -16.21 -1.35
C LEU A 38 -1.73 -16.31 -1.45
N THR A 39 -2.37 -16.82 -0.39
CA THR A 39 -3.82 -17.10 -0.33
C THR A 39 -4.51 -16.50 0.90
N GLN A 40 -3.77 -15.72 1.69
CA GLN A 40 -4.21 -15.17 2.96
C GLN A 40 -5.29 -14.10 2.77
N LYS A 41 -6.08 -13.85 3.82
CA LYS A 41 -6.89 -12.63 3.92
C LYS A 41 -5.97 -11.42 3.98
N VAL A 42 -6.35 -10.33 3.32
CA VAL A 42 -5.60 -9.07 3.38
C VAL A 42 -6.55 -7.90 3.56
N PHE A 43 -6.23 -7.03 4.51
CA PHE A 43 -6.97 -5.81 4.75
C PHE A 43 -6.31 -4.64 4.03
N VAL A 44 -7.03 -4.06 3.07
CA VAL A 44 -6.52 -3.01 2.18
C VAL A 44 -7.15 -1.68 2.59
N ILE A 45 -6.36 -0.83 3.21
CA ILE A 45 -6.77 0.50 3.65
C ILE A 45 -6.23 1.57 2.72
N ARG A 46 -7.07 2.57 2.39
CA ARG A 46 -6.68 3.70 1.54
C ARG A 46 -7.34 4.98 1.99
N ALA A 47 -6.64 6.11 1.95
CA ALA A 47 -7.24 7.40 2.20
C ALA A 47 -7.95 7.93 0.94
N GLU A 48 -9.08 8.63 1.11
CA GLU A 48 -9.83 9.20 -0.02
C GLU A 48 -9.06 10.34 -0.73
N ASP A 49 -8.16 11.00 -0.02
CA ASP A 49 -7.31 12.11 -0.49
C ASP A 49 -5.88 11.65 -0.88
N ASP A 50 -5.61 10.34 -0.92
CA ASP A 50 -4.32 9.82 -1.40
C ASP A 50 -4.25 9.81 -2.93
N VAL A 51 -3.48 10.74 -3.49
CA VAL A 51 -3.23 10.85 -4.94
C VAL A 51 -2.13 9.92 -5.46
N TRP A 52 -1.34 9.29 -4.59
CA TRP A 52 -0.29 8.34 -4.97
C TRP A 52 -0.86 6.93 -5.12
N LEU A 53 -1.73 6.52 -4.20
CA LEU A 53 -2.36 5.21 -4.20
C LEU A 53 -3.78 5.30 -4.80
N THR A 54 -3.88 5.24 -6.13
CA THR A 54 -5.20 5.27 -6.80
C THR A 54 -5.96 3.95 -6.67
N GLU A 55 -7.29 3.96 -6.74
CA GLU A 55 -8.11 2.74 -6.72
C GLU A 55 -7.71 1.75 -7.81
N LYS A 56 -7.52 2.27 -9.02
CA LYS A 56 -7.10 1.46 -10.16
C LYS A 56 -5.74 0.81 -9.91
N GLY A 57 -4.79 1.55 -9.34
CA GLY A 57 -3.47 1.02 -9.00
C GLY A 57 -3.54 -0.10 -7.97
N VAL A 58 -4.34 0.07 -6.91
CA VAL A 58 -4.53 -0.95 -5.88
C VAL A 58 -5.20 -2.21 -6.43
N LYS A 59 -6.26 -2.05 -7.22
CA LYS A 59 -6.95 -3.18 -7.86
C LYS A 59 -6.01 -3.95 -8.79
N SER A 60 -5.30 -3.26 -9.68
CA SER A 60 -4.32 -3.90 -10.57
C SER A 60 -3.20 -4.61 -9.78
N LEU A 61 -2.72 -4.05 -8.66
CA LEU A 61 -1.76 -4.73 -7.81
C LEU A 61 -2.32 -6.06 -7.29
N LEU A 62 -3.53 -6.08 -6.74
CA LEU A 62 -4.11 -7.28 -6.14
C LEU A 62 -4.57 -8.29 -7.18
N GLU A 63 -5.15 -7.85 -8.29
CA GLU A 63 -5.66 -8.73 -9.34
C GLU A 63 -4.55 -9.28 -10.23
N ASP A 64 -3.61 -8.43 -10.67
CA ASP A 64 -2.59 -8.84 -11.66
C ASP A 64 -1.34 -9.42 -10.98
N THR A 65 -1.00 -8.95 -9.78
CA THR A 65 0.23 -9.39 -9.07
C THR A 65 -0.09 -10.46 -8.03
N TYR A 66 -1.14 -10.30 -7.23
CA TYR A 66 -1.45 -11.19 -6.11
C TYR A 66 -2.82 -11.86 -6.21
N PRO A 67 -3.10 -12.60 -7.31
CA PRO A 67 -4.46 -12.98 -7.71
C PRO A 67 -5.19 -13.89 -6.71
N ASN A 68 -4.45 -14.57 -5.83
CA ASN A 68 -5.00 -15.55 -4.88
C ASN A 68 -5.20 -14.98 -3.46
N LEU A 69 -4.76 -13.75 -3.19
CA LEU A 69 -5.08 -13.06 -1.94
C LEU A 69 -6.58 -12.80 -1.84
N LYS A 70 -7.08 -12.67 -0.61
CA LYS A 70 -8.51 -12.45 -0.33
C LYS A 70 -8.70 -11.06 0.29
N PRO A 71 -8.78 -10.00 -0.54
CA PRO A 71 -8.79 -8.63 -0.04
C PRO A 71 -10.14 -8.19 0.51
N THR A 72 -10.10 -7.44 1.61
CA THR A 72 -11.19 -6.60 2.10
C THR A 72 -10.75 -5.14 2.05
N TYR A 73 -11.56 -4.27 1.47
CA TYR A 73 -11.18 -2.88 1.23
C TYR A 73 -11.85 -1.93 2.21
N ARG A 74 -11.09 -0.95 2.71
CA ARG A 74 -11.60 0.18 3.47
C ARG A 74 -11.04 1.49 2.94
N ILE A 75 -11.94 2.43 2.63
CA ILE A 75 -11.60 3.82 2.35
C ILE A 75 -11.73 4.61 3.65
N VAL A 76 -10.68 5.32 4.03
CA VAL A 76 -10.65 6.25 5.16
C VAL A 76 -10.99 7.64 4.65
N LYS A 77 -12.01 8.25 5.23
CA LYS A 77 -12.43 9.60 4.87
C LYS A 77 -11.58 10.63 5.58
N THR A 78 -11.32 11.76 4.95
CA THR A 78 -10.66 12.92 5.56
C THR A 78 -11.38 13.40 6.82
N SER A 79 -12.70 13.21 6.90
CA SER A 79 -13.49 13.50 8.10
C SER A 79 -13.20 12.58 9.30
N GLU A 80 -12.54 11.44 9.10
CA GLU A 80 -12.03 10.59 10.19
C GLU A 80 -10.71 11.11 10.76
N SER A 81 -10.04 12.04 10.07
CA SER A 81 -8.81 12.72 10.51
C SER A 81 -9.13 13.97 11.33
N GLU A 82 -8.38 14.18 12.42
CA GLU A 82 -8.48 15.41 13.23
C GLU A 82 -8.02 16.67 12.48
N LYS A 83 -7.26 16.49 11.39
CA LYS A 83 -6.73 17.57 10.56
C LYS A 83 -7.47 17.74 9.23
N GLY A 84 -8.44 16.87 8.93
CA GLY A 84 -9.12 16.89 7.64
C GLY A 84 -8.23 16.50 6.45
N GLU A 85 -7.06 15.91 6.71
CA GLU A 85 -6.10 15.46 5.70
C GLU A 85 -5.43 14.17 6.16
N ILE A 86 -5.24 13.23 5.24
CA ILE A 86 -4.60 11.93 5.49
C ILE A 86 -3.56 11.66 4.41
N GLY A 87 -3.92 11.73 3.14
CA GLY A 87 -3.05 11.46 2.00
C GLY A 87 -2.20 10.19 2.16
N HIS A 88 -1.07 10.13 1.47
CA HIS A 88 -0.18 8.98 1.55
C HIS A 88 0.65 8.95 2.84
N VAL A 89 1.16 10.12 3.25
CA VAL A 89 2.15 10.24 4.33
C VAL A 89 1.48 10.61 5.65
N ASN A 90 0.40 11.41 5.64
CA ASN A 90 -0.16 11.95 6.87
C ASN A 90 -0.88 10.89 7.70
N PHE A 91 -1.24 9.74 7.15
CA PHE A 91 -1.71 8.57 7.92
C PHE A 91 -0.75 8.18 9.07
N PHE A 92 0.56 8.33 8.87
CA PHE A 92 1.59 7.95 9.85
C PHE A 92 1.95 9.09 10.82
N ARG A 93 1.37 10.28 10.67
CA ARG A 93 1.66 11.43 11.54
C ARG A 93 0.95 11.27 12.88
N SER A 94 1.56 11.82 13.93
CA SER A 94 1.05 11.73 15.30
C SER A 94 -0.39 12.23 15.45
N TYR A 95 -0.80 13.26 14.71
CA TYR A 95 -2.17 13.79 14.73
C TYR A 95 -3.20 12.84 14.09
N ASN A 96 -2.77 11.86 13.30
CA ASN A 96 -3.62 10.84 12.71
C ASN A 96 -3.50 9.48 13.42
N LYS A 97 -2.84 9.42 14.58
CA LYS A 97 -2.66 8.18 15.36
C LYS A 97 -3.99 7.49 15.68
N LYS A 98 -5.10 8.23 15.85
CA LYS A 98 -6.44 7.65 16.07
C LYS A 98 -6.92 6.79 14.90
N LEU A 99 -6.44 7.04 13.68
CA LEU A 99 -6.77 6.20 12.52
C LEU A 99 -6.18 4.80 12.64
N TRP A 100 -5.15 4.59 13.46
CA TRP A 100 -4.54 3.27 13.65
C TRP A 100 -5.47 2.30 14.40
N GLU A 101 -6.46 2.82 15.12
CA GLU A 101 -7.55 2.02 15.71
C GLU A 101 -8.32 1.23 14.65
N ILE A 102 -8.32 1.67 13.39
CA ILE A 102 -8.90 0.93 12.27
C ILE A 102 -8.19 -0.43 12.12
N ILE A 103 -6.85 -0.42 12.18
CA ILE A 103 -6.02 -1.62 12.04
C ILE A 103 -6.15 -2.48 13.29
N LEU A 104 -6.12 -1.87 14.48
CA LEU A 104 -6.24 -2.61 15.75
C LEU A 104 -7.56 -3.38 15.84
N LYS A 105 -8.67 -2.77 15.39
CA LYS A 105 -9.97 -3.46 15.35
C LYS A 105 -10.00 -4.63 14.38
N GLU A 106 -9.31 -4.52 13.25
CA GLU A 106 -9.21 -5.64 12.30
C GLU A 106 -8.47 -6.84 12.93
N LEU A 107 -7.38 -6.58 13.65
CA LEU A 107 -6.58 -7.64 14.30
C LEU A 107 -7.29 -8.34 15.46
N VAL A 108 -8.24 -7.67 16.12
CA VAL A 108 -9.01 -8.25 17.24
C VAL A 108 -10.21 -9.08 16.76
N ASN A 109 -10.66 -8.85 15.52
CA ASN A 109 -11.81 -9.54 14.93
C ASN A 109 -11.44 -10.81 14.13
N GLU A 110 -10.16 -11.20 14.09
CA GLU A 110 -9.68 -12.49 13.58
C GLU A 110 -9.65 -13.56 14.66
#